data_AF-A0A7V4J586-F1
#
_entry.id   AF-A0A7V4J586-F1
#
_cell.length_a   1.000
_cell.length_b   1.000
_cell.length_c   1.000
_cell.angle_alpha   90.00
_cell.angle_beta   90.00
_cell.angle_gamma   90.00
#
_symmetry.space_group_name_H-M   'P 1'
#
loop_
_entity.id
_entity.type
_entity.pdbx_description
1 polymer ?
#
loop_
_entity_poly.entity_id
_entity_poly.type
_entity_poly.pdbx_seq_one_letter_code
_entity_poly.pdbx_strand_id
1 'polypeptide(L)' 'MTEKLSDAIAGFLLARQVEGCSPSTLRSYSHYLDRFMAHVGRSTPLSSITADHIRASLAGLQARGRRNAVAGFRSLV' A
#
# COMPACT_ATOMS: atom_id res chain seq x y z
N MET A 1 3.84 -1.23 -24.84
CA MET A 1 3.37 -2.06 -23.71
C MET A 1 3.37 -1.16 -22.49
N THR A 2 2.21 -0.86 -21.90
CA THR A 2 2.12 0.00 -20.71
C THR A 2 2.44 -0.84 -19.47
N GLU A 3 3.49 -0.45 -18.74
CA GLU A 3 3.85 -1.07 -17.46
C GLU A 3 2.67 -0.97 -16.49
N LYS A 4 2.34 -2.06 -15.80
CA LYS A 4 1.27 -2.10 -14.80
C LYS A 4 1.85 -1.78 -13.43
N LEU A 5 1.03 -1.19 -12.57
CA LEU A 5 1.38 -0.94 -11.17
C LEU A 5 1.84 -2.23 -10.44
N SER A 6 1.22 -3.38 -10.74
CA SER A 6 1.62 -4.68 -10.18
C SER A 6 3.05 -5.05 -10.51
N ASP A 7 3.49 -4.78 -11.73
CA ASP A 7 4.79 -5.21 -12.24
C ASP A 7 5.89 -4.32 -11.63
N ALA A 8 5.62 -3.01 -11.54
CA ALA A 8 6.49 -2.05 -10.88
C ALA A 8 6.70 -2.36 -9.38
N ILE A 9 5.62 -2.74 -8.68
CA ILE A 9 5.68 -3.11 -7.26
C ILE A 9 6.46 -4.41 -7.06
N ALA A 10 6.26 -5.41 -7.94
CA ALA A 10 7.04 -6.64 -7.89
C ALA A 10 8.54 -6.36 -8.08
N GLY A 11 8.89 -5.51 -9.06
CA GLY A 11 10.27 -5.07 -9.28
C GLY A 11 10.87 -4.35 -8.07
N PHE A 12 10.11 -3.45 -7.44
CA PHE A 12 10.54 -2.77 -6.21
C PHE A 12 10.84 -3.75 -5.07
N LEU A 13 9.95 -4.72 -4.80
CA LEU A 13 10.15 -5.70 -3.74
C LEU A 13 11.38 -6.57 -4.00
N LEU A 14 11.58 -6.99 -5.24
CA LEU A 14 12.76 -7.75 -5.64
C LEU A 14 14.05 -6.93 -5.44
N ALA A 15 14.06 -5.67 -5.85
CA ALA A 15 15.20 -4.78 -5.63
C ALA A 15 15.53 -4.62 -4.14
N ARG A 16 14.52 -4.41 -3.29
CA ARG A 16 14.70 -4.30 -1.83
C ARG A 16 15.23 -5.60 -1.21
N GLN A 17 14.82 -6.75 -1.74
CA GLN A 17 15.34 -8.04 -1.31
C GLN A 17 16.83 -8.19 -1.65
N VAL A 18 17.24 -7.81 -2.86
CA VAL A 18 18.66 -7.84 -3.29
C VAL A 18 19.52 -6.88 -2.48
N GLU A 19 18.97 -5.71 -2.11
CA GLU A 19 19.64 -4.73 -1.24
C GLU A 19 19.78 -5.20 0.23
N GLY A 20 19.25 -6.37 0.59
CA GLY A 20 19.39 -6.94 1.93
C GLY A 20 18.36 -6.42 2.94
N CYS A 21 17.21 -5.91 2.50
CA CYS A 21 16.12 -5.60 3.43
C CYS A 21 15.72 -6.85 4.23
N SER A 22 15.50 -6.68 5.53
CA SER A 22 15.08 -7.79 6.39
C SER A 22 13.72 -8.36 5.93
N PRO A 23 13.45 -9.66 6.22
CA PRO A 23 12.16 -10.26 5.89
C PRO A 23 10.96 -9.53 6.51
N SER A 24 11.12 -8.94 7.70
CA SER A 24 10.06 -8.15 8.34
C SER A 24 9.77 -6.84 7.60
N THR A 25 10.81 -6.17 7.10
CA THR A 25 10.67 -4.97 6.27
C THR A 25 9.98 -5.29 4.95
N LEU A 26 10.39 -6.36 4.25
CA LEU A 26 9.77 -6.78 2.99
C LEU A 26 8.29 -7.15 3.18
N ARG A 27 7.94 -7.85 4.26
CA ARG A 27 6.54 -8.13 4.61
C ARG A 27 5.75 -6.84 4.84
N SER A 28 6.34 -5.85 5.49
CA SER A 28 5.68 -4.57 5.76
C SER A 28 5.45 -3.80 4.46
N TYR A 29 6.44 -3.72 3.59
CA TYR A 29 6.29 -3.12 2.26
C TYR A 29 5.22 -3.81 1.44
N SER A 30 5.28 -5.15 1.35
CA SER A 30 4.28 -5.95 0.64
C SER A 30 2.87 -5.66 1.16
N HIS A 31 2.68 -5.67 2.49
CA HIS A 31 1.38 -5.38 3.10
C HIS A 31 0.80 -4.02 2.69
N TYR A 32 1.59 -2.94 2.77
CA TYR A 32 1.10 -1.60 2.44
C TYR A 32 0.91 -1.41 0.93
N LEU A 33 1.78 -1.98 0.10
CA LEU A 33 1.68 -1.92 -1.35
C LEU A 33 0.50 -2.74 -1.88
N ASP A 34 0.20 -3.90 -1.30
CA ASP A 34 -1.01 -4.67 -1.61
C ASP A 34 -2.27 -3.88 -1.30
N ARG A 35 -2.29 -3.16 -0.17
CA ARG A 35 -3.42 -2.29 0.18
C ARG A 35 -3.58 -1.12 -0.78
N PHE A 36 -2.47 -0.53 -1.24
CA PHE A 36 -2.51 0.50 -2.25
C PHE A 36 -3.03 -0.04 -3.59
N MET A 37 -2.56 -1.21 -4.03
CA MET A 37 -3.08 -1.87 -5.24
C MET A 37 -4.55 -2.27 -5.11
N ALA A 38 -5.01 -2.68 -3.93
CA ALA A 38 -6.42 -2.96 -3.70
C ALA A 38 -7.29 -1.69 -3.77
N HIS A 39 -6.71 -0.52 -3.48
CA HIS A 39 -7.40 0.76 -3.60
C HIS A 39 -7.45 1.28 -5.04
N VAL A 40 -6.34 1.18 -5.78
CA VAL A 40 -6.18 1.79 -7.11
C VAL A 40 -6.44 0.83 -8.27
N GLY A 41 -6.35 -0.48 -8.03
CA GLY A 41 -6.44 -1.53 -9.04
C GLY A 41 -5.07 -2.10 -9.42
N ARG A 42 -4.95 -3.44 -9.41
CA ARG A 42 -3.69 -4.15 -9.74
C ARG A 42 -3.27 -3.95 -11.20
N SER A 43 -4.23 -3.89 -12.11
CA SER A 43 -4.00 -3.77 -13.56
C SER A 43 -3.91 -2.33 -14.04
N THR A 44 -3.95 -1.36 -13.13
CA THR A 44 -3.86 0.06 -13.46
C THR A 44 -2.50 0.36 -14.12
N PRO A 45 -2.48 1.02 -15.29
CA PRO A 45 -1.23 1.46 -15.90
C PRO A 45 -0.43 2.35 -14.94
N LEU A 46 0.87 2.10 -14.82
CA LEU A 46 1.74 2.88 -13.93
C LEU A 46 1.71 4.37 -14.30
N SER A 47 1.63 4.68 -15.59
CA SER A 47 1.56 6.05 -16.11
C SER A 47 0.27 6.80 -15.75
N SER A 48 -0.80 6.10 -15.35
CA SER A 48 -2.03 6.75 -14.89
C SER A 48 -2.07 6.98 -13.38
N ILE A 49 -1.02 6.56 -12.65
CA ILE A 49 -0.90 6.84 -11.22
C ILE A 49 -0.52 8.30 -11.03
N THR A 50 -1.29 8.99 -10.19
CA THR A 50 -1.13 10.41 -9.89
C THR A 50 -1.06 10.64 -8.40
N ALA A 51 -0.68 11.86 -8.00
CA ALA A 51 -0.69 12.27 -6.60
C ALA A 51 -2.08 12.13 -5.95
N ASP A 52 -3.18 12.24 -6.71
CA ASP A 52 -4.54 12.11 -6.16
C ASP A 52 -4.85 10.68 -5.70
N HIS A 53 -4.36 9.67 -6.42
CA HIS A 53 -4.45 8.28 -5.99
C HIS A 53 -3.72 8.05 -4.66
N ILE A 54 -2.56 8.69 -4.49
CA ILE A 54 -1.77 8.62 -3.25
C ILE A 54 -2.53 9.30 -2.11
N ARG A 55 -3.04 10.52 -2.33
CA ARG A 55 -3.83 11.26 -1.33
C ARG A 55 -5.08 10.49 -0.90
N ALA A 56 -5.81 9.92 -1.85
CA ALA A 56 -7.00 9.11 -1.58
C ALA A 56 -6.67 7.86 -0.75
N SER A 57 -5.58 7.16 -1.08
CA SER A 57 -5.10 6.01 -0.31
C SER A 57 -4.75 6.40 1.13
N LEU A 58 -4.00 7.49 1.32
CA LEU A 58 -3.62 8.00 2.65
C LEU A 58 -4.83 8.43 3.48
N ALA A 59 -5.81 9.12 2.86
CA ALA A 59 -7.07 9.47 3.51
C ALA A 59 -7.84 8.22 3.96
N GLY A 60 -7.85 7.16 3.14
CA GLY A 60 -8.42 5.87 3.48
C GLY A 60 -7.75 5.19 4.68
N LEU A 61 -6.41 5.28 4.77
CA LEU A 61 -5.65 4.77 5.93
C LEU A 61 -5.99 5.57 7.20
N GLN A 62 -6.02 6.90 7.12
CA GLN A 62 -6.37 7.77 8.25
C GLN A 62 -7.80 7.50 8.75
N ALA A 63 -8.75 7.28 7.85
CA ALA A 63 -10.13 6.95 8.20
C ALA A 63 -10.25 5.57 8.89
N ARG A 64 -9.44 4.59 8.50
CA ARG A 64 -9.38 3.28 9.19
C ARG A 64 -8.71 3.40 10.55
N GLY A 65 -7.62 4.16 10.67
CA GLY A 65 -6.97 4.43 11.95
C GLY A 65 -7.92 5.08 12.96
N ARG A 66 -8.69 6.08 12.53
CA ARG A 66 -9.75 6.70 13.35
C ARG A 66 -10.81 5.71 13.82
N ARG A 67 -11.28 4.82 12.94
CA ARG A 67 -12.25 3.77 13.30
C ARG A 67 -11.71 2.80 14.34
N ASN A 68 -10.46 2.36 14.20
CA ASN A 68 -9.83 1.45 15.17
C ASN A 68 -9.65 2.10 16.54
N ALA A 69 -9.28 3.39 16.58
CA ALA A 69 -9.17 4.14 17.83
C ALA A 69 -10.53 4.25 18.55
N VAL A 70 -11.61 4.54 17.81
CA VAL A 70 -12.97 4.62 18.38
C VAL A 70 -13.46 3.24 18.85
N ALA A 71 -13.17 2.18 18.10
CA ALA A 71 -13.52 0.81 18.51
C ALA A 71 -12.76 0.36 19.77
N GLY A 72 -11.48 0.70 19.88
CA GLY A 72 -10.69 0.44 21.08
C GLY A 72 -11.21 1.16 22.33
N PHE A 73 -11.67 2.41 22.17
CA PHE A 73 -12.31 3.16 23.26
C PHE A 73 -13.64 2.55 23.73
N ARG A 74 -14.44 2.02 22.79
CA ARG A 74 -15.74 1.38 23.11
C ARG A 74 -15.63 0.00 23.76
N SER A 75 -14.46 -0.64 23.73
CA SER A 75 -14.21 -1.93 24.39
C SER A 75 -13.79 -1.77 25.87
N LEU A 76 -13.63 -0.54 26.35
CA LEU A 76 -13.10 -0.20 27.68
C LEU A 76 -14.14 0.49 28.59
N VAL A 77 -15.39 0.61 28.15
CA VAL A 77 -16.54 1.16 28.89
C VAL A 77 -17.63 0.12 28.90
#